data_AF-A0A7R9VU77-F1
#
_entry.id   AF-A0A7R9VU77-F1
#
_cell.length_a   1.000
_cell.length_b   1.000
_cell.length_c   1.000
_cell.angle_alpha   90.00
_cell.angle_beta   90.00
_cell.angle_gamma   90.00
#
_symmetry.space_group_name_H-M   'P 1'
#
loop_
_entity.id
_entity.type
_entity.pdbx_description
1 polymer ?
#
loop_
_entity_poly.entity_id
_entity_poly.type
_entity_poly.pdbx_seq_one_letter_code
_entity_poly.pdbx_strand_id
1 'polypeptide(L)'
;GGPRRGGGFRGGASDPLFMLLVFNLVNRIMQIERKPPVTMATIGVLVAVFLKDMLPLPSELLYRIPGLHTGCLIPHEIAERGDWSRLVWSPLLHADERHLYYNVASFVWKGVQLEREVGSAAFGA
;
A
#
# COMPACT_ATOMS: atom_id res chain seq x y z
N GLY A 1 -28.72 3.71 -32.28
CA GLY A 1 -27.52 4.12 -31.53
C GLY A 1 -27.96 4.85 -30.28
N GLY A 2 -27.75 4.27 -29.11
CA GLY A 2 -28.03 4.93 -27.82
C GLY A 2 -26.74 5.51 -27.23
N PRO A 3 -26.75 6.69 -26.61
CA PRO A 3 -25.56 7.27 -26.02
C PRO A 3 -25.11 6.41 -24.82
N ARG A 4 -23.89 5.90 -24.92
CA ARG A 4 -23.17 5.24 -23.82
C ARG A 4 -23.00 6.25 -22.70
N ARG A 5 -23.67 6.02 -21.57
CA ARG A 5 -23.41 6.72 -20.30
C ARG A 5 -21.94 6.51 -19.97
N GLY A 6 -21.15 7.57 -20.11
CA GLY A 6 -19.78 7.63 -19.60
C GLY A 6 -19.81 7.36 -18.11
N GLY A 7 -19.19 6.26 -17.69
CA GLY A 7 -18.88 6.02 -16.30
C GLY A 7 -17.88 7.08 -15.85
N GLY A 8 -18.40 8.14 -15.23
CA GLY A 8 -17.57 9.13 -14.57
C GLY A 8 -16.75 8.43 -13.50
N PHE A 9 -15.43 8.45 -13.67
CA PHE A 9 -14.47 8.18 -12.61
C PHE A 9 -14.90 9.00 -11.39
N ARG A 10 -15.34 8.33 -10.32
CA ARG A 10 -15.57 8.94 -9.01
C ARG A 10 -14.21 9.24 -8.38
N GLY A 11 -13.56 10.26 -8.91
CA GLY A 11 -12.51 10.99 -8.21
C GLY A 11 -13.14 11.89 -7.16
N GLY A 12 -12.56 11.91 -5.96
CA GLY A 12 -12.80 12.96 -4.98
C GLY A 12 -13.95 12.71 -4.02
N ALA A 13 -13.72 11.87 -3.03
CA ALA A 13 -14.32 12.07 -1.72
C ALA A 13 -13.24 11.82 -0.68
N SER A 14 -12.38 12.82 -0.49
CA SER A 14 -11.68 13.06 0.76
C SER A 14 -12.74 13.36 1.83
N ASP A 15 -13.43 12.32 2.26
CA ASP A 15 -14.46 12.35 3.29
C ASP A 15 -13.80 12.78 4.61
N PRO A 16 -14.31 13.80 5.32
CA PRO A 16 -13.83 14.18 6.65
C PRO A 16 -13.73 12.98 7.61
N LEU A 17 -14.62 11.99 7.46
CA LEU A 17 -14.56 10.73 8.20
C LEU A 17 -13.31 9.91 7.86
N PHE A 18 -12.94 9.84 6.59
CA PHE A 18 -11.73 9.13 6.16
C PHE A 18 -10.47 9.78 6.74
N MET A 19 -10.39 11.10 6.73
CA MET A 19 -9.28 11.82 7.37
C MET A 19 -9.22 11.56 8.88
N LEU A 20 -10.37 11.50 9.55
CA LEU A 20 -10.45 11.11 10.96
C LEU A 20 -9.97 9.67 11.20
N LEU A 21 -10.32 8.73 10.32
CA LEU A 21 -9.87 7.34 10.39
C LEU A 21 -8.34 7.24 10.25
N VAL A 22 -7.76 7.97 9.29
CA VAL A 22 -6.30 8.06 9.11
C VAL A 22 -5.64 8.68 10.33
N PHE A 23 -6.20 9.77 10.87
CA PHE A 23 -5.69 10.41 12.09
C PHE A 23 -5.68 9.46 13.30
N ASN A 24 -6.78 8.72 13.51
CA ASN A 24 -6.86 7.71 14.56
C ASN A 24 -5.83 6.59 14.37
N LEU A 25 -5.60 6.15 13.13
CA LEU A 25 -4.59 5.14 12.82
C LEU A 25 -3.17 5.64 13.14
N VAL A 26 -2.84 6.88 12.76
CA VAL A 26 -1.55 7.49 13.08
C VAL A 26 -1.35 7.61 14.59
N ASN A 27 -2.35 8.09 15.31
CA ASN A 27 -2.30 8.16 16.78
C ASN A 27 -2.06 6.80 17.40
N ARG A 28 -2.72 5.75 16.89
CA ARG A 28 -2.53 4.38 17.35
C ARG A 28 -1.09 3.90 17.13
N ILE A 29 -0.49 4.19 15.98
CA ILE A 29 0.92 3.86 15.69
C ILE A 29 1.86 4.61 16.65
N MET A 30 1.56 5.87 16.96
CA MET A 30 2.38 6.67 17.89
C MET A 30 2.33 6.15 19.33
N GLN A 31 1.22 5.56 19.75
CA GLN A 31 1.05 4.96 21.08
C GLN A 31 1.71 3.59 21.26
N ILE A 32 2.31 3.02 20.22
CA ILE A 32 3.02 1.74 20.34
C ILE A 32 4.33 1.94 21.11
N GLU A 33 4.40 1.39 22.33
CA GLU A 33 5.56 1.54 23.24
C GLU A 33 6.89 1.05 22.62
N ARG A 34 6.87 -0.15 22.01
CA ARG A 34 8.00 -0.71 21.24
C ARG A 34 7.60 -0.82 19.78
N LYS A 35 8.07 0.13 18.98
CA LYS A 35 7.83 0.19 17.53
C LYS A 35 8.62 -0.92 16.83
N PRO A 36 7.95 -1.92 16.22
CA PRO A 36 8.64 -2.98 15.48
C PRO A 36 9.30 -2.39 14.22
N PRO A 37 10.62 -2.56 14.04
CA PRO A 37 11.34 -1.89 12.95
C PRO A 37 10.87 -2.34 11.56
N VAL A 38 10.64 -3.63 11.33
CA VAL A 38 10.30 -4.16 10.00
C VAL A 38 8.88 -3.75 9.62
N THR A 39 7.93 -3.89 10.55
CA THR A 39 6.54 -3.45 10.36
C THR A 39 6.47 -1.97 9.99
N MET A 40 7.21 -1.11 10.71
CA MET A 40 7.25 0.33 10.43
C MET A 40 7.88 0.64 9.07
N ALA A 41 8.95 -0.06 8.71
CA ALA A 41 9.59 0.08 7.40
C ALA A 41 8.62 -0.31 6.27
N THR A 42 7.93 -1.43 6.39
CA THR A 42 6.94 -1.88 5.40
C THR A 42 5.80 -0.89 5.25
N ILE A 43 5.26 -0.36 6.36
CA ILE A 43 4.22 0.70 6.30
C ILE A 43 4.75 1.95 5.59
N GLY A 44 5.98 2.36 5.91
CA GLY A 44 6.63 3.49 5.25
C GLY A 44 6.74 3.29 3.74
N VAL A 45 7.12 2.09 3.28
CA VAL A 45 7.17 1.74 1.86
C VAL A 45 5.79 1.78 1.22
N LEU A 46 4.78 1.19 1.86
CA LEU A 46 3.39 1.20 1.35
C LEU A 46 2.87 2.62 1.15
N VAL A 47 3.08 3.50 2.13
CA VAL A 47 2.66 4.90 2.06
C VAL A 47 3.48 5.69 1.04
N ALA A 48 4.80 5.47 0.96
CA ALA A 48 5.67 6.15 -0.01
C ALA A 48 5.34 5.77 -1.45
N VAL A 49 5.05 4.49 -1.72
CA VAL A 49 4.61 4.02 -3.04
C VAL A 49 3.25 4.62 -3.41
N PHE A 50 2.33 4.73 -2.44
CA PHE A 50 1.04 5.37 -2.67
C PHE A 50 1.16 6.87 -2.95
N LEU A 51 2.02 7.57 -2.21
CA LEU A 51 2.26 9.01 -2.36
C LEU A 51 3.32 9.35 -3.40
N LYS A 52 3.74 8.41 -4.25
CA LYS A 52 4.85 8.62 -5.20
C LYS A 52 4.68 9.84 -6.11
N ASP A 53 3.44 10.19 -6.45
CA ASP A 53 3.11 11.33 -7.31
C ASP A 53 3.09 12.66 -6.53
N MET A 54 2.99 12.61 -5.21
CA MET A 54 2.95 13.77 -4.29
C MET A 54 4.29 14.00 -3.57
N LEU A 55 5.09 12.96 -3.37
CA LEU A 55 6.35 13.01 -2.64
C LEU A 55 7.50 13.34 -3.62
N PRO A 56 8.45 14.22 -3.25
CA PRO A 56 9.61 14.52 -4.10
C PRO A 56 10.62 13.36 -4.05
N LEU A 57 10.27 12.23 -4.67
CA LEU A 57 11.15 11.09 -4.81
C LEU A 57 12.17 11.35 -5.93
N PRO A 58 13.41 10.82 -5.81
CA PRO A 58 14.37 10.85 -6.91
C PRO A 58 13.77 10.24 -8.18
N SER A 59 13.99 10.86 -9.33
CA SER A 59 13.48 10.40 -10.63
C SER A 59 13.86 8.95 -10.94
N GLU A 60 15.04 8.53 -10.51
CA GLU A 60 15.54 7.15 -10.60
C GLU A 60 14.65 6.13 -9.88
N LEU A 61 14.10 6.52 -8.73
CA LEU A 61 13.23 5.66 -7.93
C LEU A 61 11.83 5.61 -8.55
N LEU A 62 11.35 6.74 -9.05
CA LEU A 62 10.03 6.88 -9.65
C LEU A 62 9.91 6.07 -10.96
N TYR A 63 10.99 6.00 -11.76
CA TYR A 63 11.06 5.15 -12.96
C TYR A 63 10.99 3.65 -12.65
N ARG A 64 11.46 3.22 -11.48
CA ARG A 64 11.44 1.81 -11.05
C ARG A 64 10.08 1.34 -10.56
N ILE A 65 9.17 2.26 -10.21
CA ILE A 65 7.84 1.89 -9.73
C ILE A 65 6.93 1.65 -10.94
N PRO A 66 6.48 0.40 -11.18
CA PRO A 66 5.62 0.10 -12.31
C PRO A 66 4.29 0.86 -12.22
N GLY A 67 3.70 1.13 -13.39
CA GLY A 67 2.33 1.61 -13.46
C GLY A 67 1.35 0.56 -12.95
N LEU A 68 0.13 0.98 -12.60
CA LEU A 68 -0.90 0.09 -12.06
C LEU A 68 -1.14 -1.12 -13.00
N HIS A 69 -1.17 -0.90 -14.31
CA HIS A 69 -1.37 -1.96 -15.31
C HIS A 69 -0.24 -2.98 -15.40
N THR A 70 1.00 -2.59 -15.09
CA THR A 70 2.17 -3.46 -15.21
C THR A 70 2.55 -4.13 -13.90
N GLY A 71 2.18 -3.57 -12.75
CA GLY A 71 2.45 -4.18 -11.44
C GLY A 71 1.25 -4.89 -10.80
N CYS A 72 0.04 -4.79 -11.37
CA CYS A 72 -1.12 -5.55 -10.90
C CYS A 72 -0.93 -7.07 -11.02
N LEU A 73 -1.56 -7.79 -10.09
CA LEU A 73 -1.57 -9.25 -10.04
C LEU A 73 -2.36 -9.81 -11.21
N ILE A 74 -1.66 -10.28 -12.25
CA ILE A 74 -2.26 -10.94 -13.41
C ILE A 74 -1.67 -12.36 -13.46
N PRO A 75 -2.41 -13.38 -13.00
CA PRO A 75 -1.90 -14.76 -12.90
C PRO A 75 -1.35 -15.31 -14.22
N HIS A 76 -2.00 -14.97 -15.34
CA HIS A 76 -1.56 -15.33 -16.68
C HIS A 76 -0.15 -14.80 -17.00
N GLU A 77 0.14 -13.54 -16.67
CA GLU A 77 1.44 -12.92 -16.91
C GLU A 77 2.52 -13.48 -15.98
N ILE A 78 2.16 -13.88 -14.76
CA ILE A 78 3.08 -14.53 -13.82
C ILE A 78 3.42 -15.95 -14.31
N ALA A 79 2.40 -16.74 -14.65
CA ALA A 79 2.56 -18.15 -15.00
C ALA A 79 3.20 -18.34 -16.38
N GLU A 80 2.82 -17.55 -17.38
CA GLU A 80 3.28 -17.74 -18.76
C GLU A 80 4.50 -16.88 -19.11
N ARG A 81 4.64 -15.69 -18.50
CA ARG A 81 5.75 -14.77 -18.82
C ARG A 81 6.81 -14.69 -17.73
N GLY A 82 6.63 -15.37 -16.60
CA GLY A 82 7.60 -15.39 -15.50
C GLY A 82 7.76 -14.03 -14.82
N ASP A 83 6.75 -13.15 -14.87
CA ASP A 83 6.81 -11.82 -14.28
C ASP A 83 6.51 -11.85 -12.77
N TRP A 84 7.39 -12.51 -12.01
CA TRP A 84 7.30 -12.66 -10.55
C TRP A 84 7.32 -11.33 -9.81
N SER A 85 7.81 -10.26 -10.45
CA SER A 85 7.83 -8.91 -9.88
C SER A 85 6.42 -8.42 -9.50
N ARG A 86 5.39 -8.88 -10.22
CA ARG A 86 3.97 -8.58 -9.94
C ARG A 86 3.50 -9.11 -8.60
N LEU A 87 4.09 -10.19 -8.08
CA LEU A 87 3.76 -10.69 -6.73
C LEU A 87 4.17 -9.69 -5.64
N VAL A 88 5.28 -8.97 -5.85
CA VAL A 88 5.78 -7.97 -4.92
C VAL A 88 5.11 -6.62 -5.14
N TRP A 89 4.90 -6.22 -6.40
CA TRP A 89 4.31 -4.91 -6.72
C TRP A 89 2.80 -4.88 -6.49
N SER A 90 2.08 -5.98 -6.67
CA SER A 90 0.62 -6.00 -6.50
C SER A 90 0.13 -5.66 -5.09
N PRO A 91 0.75 -6.10 -3.97
CA PRO A 91 0.36 -5.62 -2.64
C PRO A 91 0.84 -4.20 -2.34
N LEU A 92 1.78 -3.64 -3.11
CA LEU A 92 2.32 -2.29 -2.90
C LEU A 92 1.54 -1.23 -3.70
N LEU A 93 1.05 -1.59 -4.88
CA LEU A 93 0.30 -0.72 -5.77
C LEU A 93 -1.18 -0.69 -5.38
N HIS A 94 -1.61 0.41 -4.78
CA HIS A 94 -2.99 0.59 -4.34
C HIS A 94 -3.74 1.50 -5.33
N ALA A 95 -4.87 1.02 -5.83
CA ALA A 95 -5.74 1.77 -6.73
C ALA A 95 -6.66 2.78 -6.00
N ASP A 96 -6.79 2.68 -4.67
CA ASP A 96 -7.73 3.48 -3.86
C ASP A 96 -7.18 3.72 -2.43
N GLU A 97 -7.36 4.94 -1.91
CA GLU A 97 -7.03 5.39 -0.55
C GLU A 97 -7.58 4.49 0.56
N ARG A 98 -8.80 3.96 0.38
CA ARG A 98 -9.45 3.09 1.37
C ARG A 98 -8.80 1.71 1.46
N HIS A 99 -8.39 1.14 0.32
CA HIS A 99 -7.70 -0.15 0.31
C HIS A 99 -6.36 -0.03 1.05
N LEU A 100 -5.62 1.06 0.83
CA LEU A 100 -4.41 1.34 1.58
C LEU A 100 -4.69 1.45 3.09
N TYR A 101 -5.73 2.20 3.49
CA TYR A 101 -6.09 2.35 4.90
C TYR A 101 -6.33 1.00 5.59
N TYR A 102 -7.19 0.13 5.02
CA TYR A 102 -7.49 -1.16 5.64
C TYR A 102 -6.28 -2.11 5.65
N ASN A 103 -5.45 -2.09 4.60
CA ASN A 103 -4.21 -2.86 4.56
C ASN A 103 -3.23 -2.40 5.64
N VAL A 104 -2.97 -1.09 5.74
CA VAL A 104 -2.07 -0.54 6.77
C VAL A 104 -2.65 -0.77 8.17
N ALA A 105 -3.93 -0.52 8.40
CA ALA A 105 -4.55 -0.69 9.72
C ALA A 105 -4.50 -2.15 10.21
N SER A 106 -4.81 -3.11 9.33
CA SER A 106 -4.74 -4.53 9.66
C SER A 106 -3.29 -5.02 9.81
N PHE A 107 -2.38 -4.50 8.98
CA PHE A 107 -0.95 -4.83 9.05
C PHE A 107 -0.29 -4.24 10.29
N VAL A 108 -0.68 -3.05 10.77
CA VAL A 108 -0.20 -2.53 12.07
C VAL A 108 -0.53 -3.52 13.18
N TRP A 109 -1.78 -3.98 13.27
CA TRP A 109 -2.16 -4.92 14.32
C TRP A 109 -1.42 -6.26 14.21
N LYS A 110 -1.46 -6.87 13.01
CA LYS A 110 -0.91 -8.21 12.76
C LYS A 110 0.62 -8.21 12.75
N GLY A 111 1.24 -7.24 12.08
CA GLY A 111 2.69 -7.10 11.96
C GLY A 111 3.33 -6.79 13.31
N VAL A 112 2.75 -5.89 14.11
CA VAL A 112 3.27 -5.62 15.47
C VAL A 112 3.21 -6.88 16.34
N GLN A 113 2.11 -7.63 16.29
CA GLN A 113 1.99 -8.86 17.06
C GLN A 113 3.00 -9.91 16.58
N LEU A 114 3.02 -10.19 15.28
CA LEU A 114 3.84 -11.25 14.71
C LEU A 114 5.34 -10.94 14.85
N GLU A 115 5.78 -9.73 14.55
CA GLU A 115 7.18 -9.33 14.67
C GLU A 115 7.68 -9.39 16.12
N ARG A 116 6.81 -9.17 17.10
CA ARG A 116 7.15 -9.33 18.53
C ARG A 116 7.27 -10.80 18.93
N GLU A 117 6.46 -11.68 18.34
CA GLU A 117 6.47 -13.11 18.66
C GLU A 117 7.65 -13.85 18.01
N VAL A 118 7.94 -13.57 16.74
CA VAL A 118 8.99 -14.29 15.98
C VAL A 118 10.32 -13.53 15.90
N GLY A 119 10.33 -12.24 16.26
CA GLY A 119 11.48 -11.35 16.14
C GLY A 119 11.64 -10.77 14.73
N SER A 120 12.22 -9.57 14.65
CA SER A 120 12.36 -8.80 13.39
C SER A 120 13.08 -9.54 12.27
N ALA A 121 14.11 -10.33 12.58
CA ALA A 121 14.87 -11.07 11.58
C ALA A 121 14.03 -12.16 10.90
N ALA A 122 13.26 -12.93 11.68
CA ALA A 122 12.40 -13.98 11.13
C ALA A 122 11.14 -13.42 10.46
N PHE A 123 10.66 -12.26 10.92
CA PHE A 123 9.50 -11.60 10.31
C PHE A 123 9.81 -10.97 8.94
N GLY A 124 11.04 -10.48 8.75
CA GLY A 124 11.47 -9.85 7.50
C GLY A 124 12.19 -10.77 6.51
N ALA A 125 12.41 -12.04 6.87
CA ALA A 125 13.04 -13.05 6.02
C ALA A 125 12.04 -13.67 5.04
#